data_AF-A0A9N8H1Y8-F1
#
_entry.id   AF-A0A9N8H1Y8-F1
#
_cell.length_a   1.000
_cell.length_b   1.000
_cell.length_c   1.000
_cell.angle_alpha   90.00
_cell.angle_beta   90.00
_cell.angle_gamma   90.00
#
_symmetry.space_group_name_H-M   'P 1'
#
loop_
_entity.id
_entity.type
_entity.pdbx_description
1 polymer ?
#
loop_
_entity_poly.entity_id
_entity_poly.type
_entity_poly.pdbx_seq_one_letter_code
_entity_poly.pdbx_strand_id
1 'polypeptide(L)'
;MNIHSHQVVVSPAMIQQMQDQSSSVEGICVNRKAHVRTLPGSHVNIQQDHLGRVELFRLELEQGRFHGTRDFFAHLRFDNEIRSVCMDRLARGYRKGAANAANDSVTLKTLQAWTLAEPDNKDAHLLYGLLLITSAWGALRQSTQGTEEERFAQFDKLANKAENALDKAIEIDPTDPLPYANKITASRELQMIKTTFQQFQQNCRDKHNQMVHEAMLYRLTPHWGGSNQEMLKFARNATIKAQSPPPAGHPLWSLLAKAHMLAWQEHKTATMADDSSRSSNAATSYWKDRTVGKEIVKAYRKFRAKTLRNAPAMMDDTACSNLFAFCLYKCKAYKDALPEFQKIGPMATVEEPWRKESHSHWKKVYERARGKVMARAVKDGRIKAEAAGVPVEANNMNPSSELFLYDLSSSSHHQQHHC
;
A
#
# COMPACT_ATOMS: atom_id res chain seq x y z
N MET A 1 1.04 2.81 52.84
CA MET A 1 0.12 3.47 51.87
C MET A 1 -0.14 2.47 50.76
N ASN A 2 -1.31 1.82 50.81
CA ASN A 2 -1.77 0.84 49.82
C ASN A 2 -2.57 1.57 48.74
N ILE A 3 -2.30 1.27 47.47
CA ILE A 3 -3.10 1.74 46.33
C ILE A 3 -3.79 0.52 45.73
N HIS A 4 -5.13 0.51 45.75
CA HIS A 4 -5.96 -0.55 45.20
C HIS A 4 -6.03 -0.49 43.67
N SER A 5 -5.85 -1.65 43.05
CA SER A 5 -6.16 -1.93 41.65
C SER A 5 -7.66 -2.15 41.47
N HIS A 6 -8.31 -1.35 40.62
CA HIS A 6 -9.65 -1.67 40.13
C HIS A 6 -9.55 -2.61 38.92
N GLN A 7 -9.76 -3.90 39.15
CA GLN A 7 -10.12 -4.86 38.11
C GLN A 7 -11.59 -4.67 37.76
N VAL A 8 -11.89 -4.53 36.46
CA VAL A 8 -13.26 -4.60 35.95
C VAL A 8 -13.65 -6.07 35.87
N VAL A 9 -14.49 -6.53 36.80
CA VAL A 9 -15.05 -7.88 36.82
C VAL A 9 -16.27 -7.90 35.91
N VAL A 10 -16.19 -8.63 34.79
CA VAL A 10 -17.36 -8.91 33.93
C VAL A 10 -18.22 -9.96 34.64
N SER A 11 -19.52 -9.69 34.82
CA SER A 11 -20.39 -10.58 35.60
C SER A 11 -20.73 -11.86 34.82
N PRO A 12 -20.85 -13.02 35.51
CA PRO A 12 -21.28 -14.29 34.90
C PRO A 12 -22.63 -14.20 34.15
N ALA A 13 -23.51 -13.28 34.54
CA ALA A 13 -24.79 -13.03 33.86
C ALA A 13 -24.61 -12.50 32.44
N MET A 14 -23.54 -11.75 32.17
CA MET A 14 -23.23 -11.21 30.86
C MET A 14 -22.65 -12.28 29.91
N ILE A 15 -21.98 -13.30 30.47
CA ILE A 15 -21.47 -14.46 29.72
C ILE A 15 -22.62 -15.39 29.32
N GLN A 16 -23.59 -15.62 30.22
CA GLN A 16 -24.76 -16.45 29.95
C GLN A 16 -25.66 -15.85 28.85
N GLN A 17 -25.85 -14.52 28.87
CA GLN A 17 -26.66 -13.81 27.88
C GLN A 17 -26.06 -13.83 26.46
N MET A 18 -24.73 -13.98 26.34
CA MET A 18 -24.04 -14.18 25.05
C MET A 18 -24.13 -15.63 24.55
N GLN A 19 -24.29 -16.61 25.45
CA GLN A 19 -24.45 -18.02 25.11
C GLN A 19 -25.89 -18.35 24.69
N ASP A 20 -26.90 -17.77 25.33
CA ASP A 20 -28.32 -18.02 25.03
C ASP A 20 -28.76 -17.45 23.66
N GLN A 21 -28.02 -16.48 23.11
CA GLN A 21 -28.24 -16.00 21.73
C GLN A 21 -27.65 -16.93 20.66
N SER A 22 -26.83 -17.92 21.04
CA SER A 22 -26.29 -18.92 20.09
C SER A 22 -27.31 -19.99 19.71
N SER A 23 -28.31 -20.25 20.56
CA SER A 23 -29.29 -21.33 20.38
C SER A 23 -30.42 -20.99 19.40
N SER A 24 -30.57 -19.73 19.00
CA SER A 24 -31.64 -19.29 18.08
C SER A 24 -31.21 -19.18 16.62
N VAL A 25 -29.93 -19.45 16.31
CA VAL A 25 -29.35 -19.31 14.95
C VAL A 25 -29.20 -20.66 14.23
N GLU A 26 -29.56 -21.79 14.86
CA GLU A 26 -29.53 -23.12 14.22
C GLU A 26 -30.53 -23.30 13.06
N GLY A 27 -31.40 -22.31 12.78
CA GLY A 27 -32.43 -22.38 11.75
C GLY A 27 -32.03 -22.00 10.30
N ILE A 28 -30.83 -21.45 10.05
CA ILE A 28 -30.43 -20.97 8.70
C ILE A 28 -29.23 -21.75 8.14
N CYS A 29 -29.08 -23.01 8.54
CA CYS A 29 -27.98 -23.86 8.08
C CYS A 29 -28.49 -25.19 7.50
N VAL A 30 -29.41 -25.12 6.52
CA VAL A 30 -29.68 -26.28 5.64
C VAL A 30 -29.90 -25.80 4.20
N ASN A 31 -28.82 -25.75 3.41
CA ASN A 31 -28.83 -26.43 2.12
C ASN A 31 -27.41 -26.69 1.59
N ARG A 32 -27.02 -27.97 1.64
CA ARG A 32 -25.80 -28.51 1.04
C ARG A 32 -26.01 -28.67 -0.47
N LYS A 33 -24.96 -28.37 -1.24
CA LYS A 33 -24.75 -28.75 -2.66
C LYS A 33 -25.77 -28.18 -3.66
N ALA A 34 -25.66 -26.89 -3.97
CA ALA A 34 -26.09 -26.40 -5.27
C ALA A 34 -24.86 -26.30 -6.19
N HIS A 35 -24.83 -27.14 -7.24
CA HIS A 35 -23.96 -26.92 -8.39
C HIS A 35 -24.20 -25.50 -8.92
N VAL A 36 -23.18 -24.64 -8.84
CA VAL A 36 -23.19 -23.35 -9.53
C VAL A 36 -23.13 -23.65 -11.02
N ARG A 37 -24.30 -23.78 -11.66
CA ARG A 37 -24.43 -23.57 -13.10
C ARG A 37 -24.16 -22.09 -13.35
N THR A 38 -22.95 -21.80 -13.80
CA THR A 38 -22.59 -20.49 -14.35
C THR A 38 -23.48 -20.22 -15.57
N LEU A 39 -24.26 -19.15 -15.52
CA LEU A 39 -24.81 -18.55 -16.73
C LEU A 39 -23.63 -18.02 -17.56
N PRO A 40 -23.58 -18.27 -18.87
CA PRO A 40 -22.51 -17.75 -19.71
C PRO A 40 -22.71 -16.24 -19.88
N GLY A 41 -21.91 -15.44 -19.18
CA GLY A 41 -21.86 -13.98 -19.40
C GLY A 41 -21.59 -13.10 -18.17
N SER A 42 -21.72 -13.59 -16.93
CA SER A 42 -21.49 -12.77 -15.73
C SER A 42 -20.31 -13.28 -14.90
N HIS A 43 -19.08 -13.02 -15.37
CA HIS A 43 -17.91 -13.11 -14.50
C HIS A 43 -17.88 -11.89 -13.59
N VAL A 44 -18.70 -11.89 -12.53
CA VAL A 44 -18.42 -11.03 -11.38
C VAL A 44 -17.07 -11.49 -10.84
N ASN A 45 -16.06 -10.64 -10.98
CA ASN A 45 -14.72 -10.97 -10.55
C ASN A 45 -14.74 -11.20 -9.04
N ILE A 46 -14.48 -12.44 -8.60
CA ILE A 46 -14.45 -12.85 -7.17
C ILE A 46 -13.60 -11.87 -6.33
N GLN A 47 -12.57 -11.27 -6.93
CA GLN A 47 -11.73 -10.27 -6.28
C GLN A 47 -12.41 -8.91 -6.07
N GLN A 48 -13.29 -8.49 -6.99
CA GLN A 48 -14.11 -7.28 -6.81
C GLN A 48 -15.17 -7.50 -5.72
N ASP A 49 -15.71 -8.72 -5.60
CA ASP A 49 -16.64 -9.08 -4.52
C ASP A 49 -15.97 -8.99 -3.14
N HIS A 50 -14.76 -9.55 -3.00
CA HIS A 50 -13.98 -9.44 -1.76
C HIS A 50 -13.71 -7.98 -1.36
N LEU A 51 -13.43 -7.10 -2.32
CA LEU A 51 -13.20 -5.67 -2.07
C LEU A 51 -14.45 -4.90 -1.66
N GLY A 52 -15.60 -5.25 -2.23
CA GLY A 52 -16.89 -4.68 -1.82
C GLY A 52 -17.22 -5.04 -0.37
N ARG A 53 -16.89 -6.27 0.05
CA ARG A 53 -17.10 -6.73 1.43
C ARG A 53 -16.23 -6.02 2.47
N VAL A 54 -15.05 -5.51 2.11
CA VAL A 54 -14.19 -4.75 3.03
C VAL A 54 -14.92 -3.54 3.64
N GLU A 55 -15.75 -2.85 2.87
CA GLU A 55 -16.52 -1.71 3.39
C GLU A 55 -17.61 -2.14 4.39
N LEU A 56 -18.19 -3.33 4.18
CA LEU A 56 -19.17 -3.90 5.11
C LEU A 56 -18.52 -4.30 6.44
N PHE A 57 -17.29 -4.83 6.41
CA PHE A 57 -16.53 -5.16 7.64
C PHE A 57 -16.20 -3.90 8.44
N ARG A 58 -15.90 -2.78 7.75
CA ARG A 58 -15.67 -1.50 8.43
C ARG A 58 -16.87 -1.11 9.28
N LEU A 59 -18.07 -1.14 8.68
CA LEU A 59 -19.32 -0.82 9.36
C LEU A 59 -19.65 -1.82 10.48
N GLU A 60 -19.34 -3.10 10.28
CA GLU A 60 -19.54 -4.12 11.30
C GLU A 60 -18.71 -3.84 12.57
N LEU A 61 -17.41 -3.59 12.40
CA LEU A 61 -16.49 -3.30 13.50
C LEU A 61 -16.85 -2.01 14.24
N GLU A 62 -17.32 -1.00 13.50
CA GLU A 62 -17.83 0.27 14.06
C GLU A 62 -19.11 0.08 14.90
N GLN A 63 -19.86 -0.99 14.64
CA GLN A 63 -21.05 -1.36 15.41
C GLN A 63 -20.76 -2.34 16.56
N GLY A 64 -19.49 -2.57 16.90
CA GLY A 64 -19.14 -3.45 18.01
C GLY A 64 -19.17 -4.95 17.66
N ARG A 65 -19.24 -5.31 16.37
CA ARG A 65 -19.34 -6.70 15.92
C ARG A 65 -18.16 -7.09 15.06
N PHE A 66 -17.75 -8.37 15.13
CA PHE A 66 -16.59 -8.87 14.39
C PHE A 66 -16.81 -10.25 13.74
N HIS A 67 -18.01 -10.82 13.84
CA HIS A 67 -18.28 -12.20 13.41
C HIS A 67 -18.18 -12.38 11.90
N GLY A 68 -18.74 -11.45 11.11
CA GLY A 68 -18.65 -11.47 9.65
C GLY A 68 -17.21 -11.26 9.17
N THR A 69 -16.49 -10.33 9.81
CA THR A 69 -15.07 -10.07 9.59
C THR A 69 -14.23 -11.32 9.90
N ARG A 70 -14.48 -11.97 11.05
CA ARG A 70 -13.84 -13.23 11.45
C ARG A 70 -14.06 -14.33 10.42
N ASP A 71 -15.31 -14.59 10.06
CA ASP A 71 -15.67 -15.69 9.17
C ASP A 71 -15.06 -15.47 7.77
N PHE A 72 -15.03 -14.22 7.30
CA PHE A 72 -14.38 -13.87 6.05
C PHE A 72 -12.87 -14.17 6.05
N PHE A 73 -12.13 -13.73 7.08
CA PHE A 73 -10.69 -13.97 7.13
C PHE A 73 -10.36 -15.45 7.37
N ALA A 74 -11.21 -16.17 8.11
CA ALA A 74 -11.10 -17.63 8.23
C ALA A 74 -11.22 -18.34 6.87
N HIS A 75 -12.05 -17.84 5.95
CA HIS A 75 -12.14 -18.35 4.58
C HIS A 75 -10.90 -18.04 3.73
N LEU A 76 -10.18 -16.95 4.02
CA LEU A 76 -8.96 -16.55 3.31
C LEU A 76 -7.66 -17.08 3.93
N ARG A 77 -7.73 -17.93 4.96
CA ARG A 77 -6.56 -18.38 5.73
C ARG A 77 -5.45 -19.06 4.92
N PHE A 78 -5.77 -19.57 3.72
CA PHE A 78 -4.82 -20.21 2.81
C PHE A 78 -4.43 -19.32 1.61
N ASP A 79 -5.06 -18.16 1.43
CA ASP A 79 -4.73 -17.18 0.39
C ASP A 79 -4.15 -15.91 1.03
N ASN A 80 -2.87 -16.00 1.38
CA ASN A 80 -2.16 -14.92 2.06
C ASN A 80 -2.12 -13.62 1.23
N GLU A 81 -2.13 -13.70 -0.09
CA GLU A 81 -2.10 -12.52 -0.95
C GLU A 81 -3.44 -11.78 -0.90
N ILE A 82 -4.58 -12.45 -1.14
CA ILE A 82 -5.89 -11.81 -1.07
C ILE A 82 -6.17 -11.35 0.36
N ARG A 83 -5.80 -12.16 1.37
CA ARG A 83 -5.92 -11.78 2.78
C ARG A 83 -5.15 -10.50 3.08
N SER A 84 -3.91 -10.39 2.61
CA SER A 84 -3.08 -9.20 2.80
C SER A 84 -3.70 -7.93 2.27
N VAL A 85 -4.28 -7.99 1.07
CA VAL A 85 -4.86 -6.82 0.42
C VAL A 85 -6.16 -6.43 1.08
N CYS A 86 -7.00 -7.40 1.47
CA CYS A 86 -8.22 -7.12 2.21
C CYS A 86 -7.92 -6.46 3.56
N MET A 87 -6.92 -6.96 4.29
CA MET A 87 -6.47 -6.38 5.56
C MET A 87 -5.86 -4.98 5.40
N ASP A 88 -4.94 -4.79 4.45
CA ASP A 88 -4.35 -3.46 4.21
C ASP A 88 -5.41 -2.46 3.74
N ARG A 89 -6.38 -2.87 2.92
CA ARG A 89 -7.47 -1.99 2.49
C ARG A 89 -8.40 -1.63 3.64
N LEU A 90 -8.78 -2.60 4.48
CA LEU A 90 -9.59 -2.34 5.68
C LEU A 90 -8.89 -1.30 6.56
N ALA A 91 -7.59 -1.50 6.84
CA ALA A 91 -6.79 -0.56 7.61
C ALA A 91 -6.61 0.81 6.93
N ARG A 92 -6.45 0.86 5.60
CA ARG A 92 -6.38 2.14 4.86
C ARG A 92 -7.70 2.90 4.86
N GLY A 93 -8.83 2.20 4.91
CA GLY A 93 -10.14 2.81 5.10
C GLY A 93 -10.15 3.69 6.34
N TYR A 94 -9.60 3.18 7.45
CA TYR A 94 -9.42 3.95 8.69
C TYR A 94 -8.37 5.07 8.56
N ARG A 95 -7.29 4.89 7.77
CA ARG A 95 -6.31 5.97 7.49
C ARG A 95 -6.91 7.16 6.71
N LYS A 96 -7.78 6.91 5.73
CA LYS A 96 -8.39 7.97 4.88
C LYS A 96 -9.60 8.64 5.55
N GLY A 97 -10.25 7.97 6.50
CA GLY A 97 -11.37 8.50 7.31
C GLY A 97 -10.96 9.32 8.54
N ALA A 98 -9.67 9.66 8.67
CA ALA A 98 -9.08 10.37 9.80
C ALA A 98 -9.50 11.86 9.91
N ALA A 99 -10.71 12.20 9.48
CA ALA A 99 -11.44 13.37 9.93
C ALA A 99 -12.18 13.11 11.27
N ASN A 100 -12.30 11.85 11.73
CA ASN A 100 -13.00 11.53 12.97
C ASN A 100 -12.10 10.76 13.96
N ALA A 101 -11.25 11.47 14.69
CA ALA A 101 -10.54 10.95 15.86
C ALA A 101 -11.47 10.35 16.94
N ALA A 102 -12.78 10.59 16.86
CA ALA A 102 -13.80 9.99 17.73
C ALA A 102 -14.19 8.54 17.35
N ASN A 103 -14.03 8.13 16.09
CA ASN A 103 -14.45 6.79 15.61
C ASN A 103 -13.39 5.69 15.87
N ASP A 104 -12.17 6.07 16.26
CA ASP A 104 -11.08 5.13 16.59
C ASP A 104 -11.27 4.43 17.95
N SER A 105 -12.19 4.88 18.82
CA SER A 105 -12.42 4.23 20.13
C SER A 105 -13.25 2.95 20.02
N VAL A 106 -14.32 2.92 19.22
CA VAL A 106 -15.22 1.76 19.16
C VAL A 106 -14.56 0.62 18.40
N THR A 107 -14.02 0.89 17.21
CA THR A 107 -13.34 -0.14 16.40
C THR A 107 -12.15 -0.77 17.13
N LEU A 108 -11.28 0.03 17.76
CA LEU A 108 -10.17 -0.52 18.55
C LEU A 108 -10.67 -1.35 19.73
N LYS A 109 -11.74 -0.94 20.41
CA LYS A 109 -12.35 -1.74 21.49
C LYS A 109 -12.98 -3.03 20.97
N THR A 110 -13.63 -3.01 19.80
CA THR A 110 -14.19 -4.20 19.15
C THR A 110 -13.10 -5.20 18.81
N LEU A 111 -12.01 -4.73 18.19
CA LEU A 111 -10.87 -5.57 17.85
C LEU A 111 -10.18 -6.09 19.12
N GLN A 112 -10.01 -5.26 20.15
CA GLN A 112 -9.50 -5.71 21.44
C GLN A 112 -10.40 -6.78 22.07
N ALA A 113 -11.72 -6.58 22.06
CA ALA A 113 -12.68 -7.57 22.57
C ALA A 113 -12.59 -8.88 21.79
N TRP A 114 -12.38 -8.82 20.47
CA TRP A 114 -12.13 -10.01 19.66
C TRP A 114 -10.84 -10.72 20.09
N THR A 115 -9.73 -10.00 20.30
CA THR A 115 -8.48 -10.63 20.80
C THR A 115 -8.63 -11.28 22.17
N LEU A 116 -9.58 -10.81 23.00
CA LEU A 116 -9.87 -11.39 24.31
C LEU A 116 -10.81 -12.60 24.22
N ALA A 117 -11.82 -12.53 23.34
CA ALA A 117 -12.78 -13.61 23.12
C ALA A 117 -12.13 -14.81 22.40
N GLU A 118 -11.20 -14.54 21.48
CA GLU A 118 -10.52 -15.55 20.67
C GLU A 118 -8.99 -15.32 20.73
N PRO A 119 -8.34 -15.66 21.87
CA PRO A 119 -6.93 -15.34 22.11
C PRO A 119 -5.94 -16.01 21.15
N ASP A 120 -6.33 -17.14 20.55
CA ASP A 120 -5.52 -17.87 19.56
C ASP A 120 -5.89 -17.52 18.11
N ASN A 121 -6.71 -16.50 17.89
CA ASN A 121 -7.05 -16.03 16.54
C ASN A 121 -5.99 -15.05 16.03
N LYS A 122 -5.11 -15.53 15.14
CA LYS A 122 -4.05 -14.70 14.53
C LYS A 122 -4.56 -13.47 13.79
N ASP A 123 -5.73 -13.57 13.13
CA ASP A 123 -6.28 -12.48 12.32
C ASP A 123 -6.83 -11.36 13.22
N ALA A 124 -7.38 -11.72 14.39
CA ALA A 124 -7.80 -10.76 15.41
C ALA A 124 -6.62 -9.91 15.88
N HIS A 125 -5.52 -10.56 16.27
CA HIS A 125 -4.29 -9.88 16.73
C HIS A 125 -3.64 -9.04 15.62
N LEU A 126 -3.59 -9.57 14.40
CA LEU A 126 -3.03 -8.86 13.24
C LEU A 126 -3.82 -7.59 12.91
N LEU A 127 -5.15 -7.67 12.83
CA LEU A 127 -6.00 -6.50 12.55
C LEU A 127 -5.94 -5.47 13.69
N TYR A 128 -5.92 -5.93 14.94
CA TYR A 128 -5.78 -5.04 16.08
C TYR A 128 -4.44 -4.29 16.05
N GLY A 129 -3.32 -5.01 15.83
CA GLY A 129 -2.00 -4.40 15.68
C GLY A 129 -1.93 -3.41 14.53
N LEU A 130 -2.50 -3.75 13.37
CA LEU A 130 -2.53 -2.89 12.19
C LEU A 130 -3.31 -1.59 12.42
N LEU A 131 -4.45 -1.65 13.12
CA LEU A 131 -5.22 -0.46 13.45
C LEU A 131 -4.49 0.39 14.50
N LEU A 132 -3.86 -0.23 15.50
CA LEU A 132 -3.03 0.48 16.48
C LEU A 132 -1.88 1.27 15.81
N ILE A 133 -1.20 0.68 14.83
CA ILE A 133 -0.18 1.39 14.03
C ILE A 133 -0.80 2.59 13.32
N THR A 134 -1.95 2.37 12.67
CA THR A 134 -2.68 3.42 11.95
C THR A 134 -3.02 4.59 12.88
N SER A 135 -3.57 4.30 14.07
CA SER A 135 -3.90 5.32 15.08
C SER A 135 -2.66 5.97 15.68
N ALA A 136 -1.56 5.24 15.89
CA ALA A 136 -0.29 5.81 16.36
C ALA A 136 0.20 6.90 15.39
N TRP A 137 0.27 6.58 14.10
CA TRP A 137 0.67 7.55 13.08
C TRP A 137 -0.36 8.67 12.88
N GLY A 138 -1.64 8.44 13.20
CA GLY A 138 -2.67 9.47 13.23
C GLY A 138 -2.39 10.50 14.33
N ALA A 139 -2.06 10.04 15.54
CA ALA A 139 -1.73 10.90 16.69
C ALA A 139 -0.57 11.86 16.38
N LEU A 140 0.48 11.38 15.68
CA LEU A 140 1.61 12.24 15.27
C LEU A 140 1.24 13.30 14.22
N ARG A 141 0.33 13.00 13.30
CA ARG A 141 0.07 13.85 12.11
C ARG A 141 -1.07 14.85 12.27
N GLN A 142 -2.03 14.59 13.15
CA GLN A 142 -3.31 15.30 13.16
C GLN A 142 -3.67 15.95 14.51
N SER A 143 -2.88 15.71 15.56
CA SER A 143 -3.21 16.31 16.85
C SER A 143 -2.82 17.79 16.85
N THR A 144 -3.82 18.66 16.65
CA THR A 144 -3.74 20.10 16.96
C THR A 144 -3.77 20.36 18.48
N GLN A 145 -3.93 19.30 19.27
CA GLN A 145 -4.06 19.32 20.72
C GLN A 145 -2.85 18.63 21.36
N GLY A 146 -2.46 19.10 22.54
CA GLY A 146 -1.37 18.55 23.33
C GLY A 146 0.03 18.96 22.87
N THR A 147 1.00 18.82 23.78
CA THR A 147 2.40 19.14 23.51
C THR A 147 3.03 18.10 22.58
N GLU A 148 4.22 18.40 22.07
CA GLU A 148 4.99 17.44 21.27
C GLU A 148 5.28 16.16 22.08
N GLU A 149 5.68 16.32 23.33
CA GLU A 149 5.96 15.22 24.26
C GLU A 149 4.73 14.33 24.46
N GLU A 150 3.53 14.90 24.60
CA GLU A 150 2.29 14.14 24.76
C GLU A 150 1.95 13.33 23.49
N ARG A 151 2.16 13.91 22.30
CA ARG A 151 1.96 13.20 21.02
C ARG A 151 2.93 12.05 20.85
N PHE A 152 4.20 12.24 21.17
CA PHE A 152 5.21 11.18 21.15
C PHE A 152 4.92 10.09 22.17
N ALA A 153 4.54 10.44 23.40
CA ALA A 153 4.14 9.47 24.41
C ALA A 153 2.91 8.64 23.99
N GLN A 154 1.93 9.27 23.34
CA GLN A 154 0.77 8.58 22.78
C GLN A 154 1.16 7.65 21.62
N PHE A 155 2.05 8.11 20.74
CA PHE A 155 2.62 7.29 19.66
C PHE A 155 3.30 6.06 20.23
N ASP A 156 4.24 6.23 21.17
CA ASP A 156 4.99 5.13 21.79
C ASP A 156 4.06 4.12 22.46
N LYS A 157 3.05 4.60 23.19
CA LYS A 157 2.06 3.72 23.82
C LYS A 157 1.29 2.88 22.81
N LEU A 158 0.86 3.46 21.69
CA LEU A 158 0.12 2.75 20.65
C LEU A 158 1.03 1.82 19.84
N ALA A 159 2.25 2.25 19.53
CA ALA A 159 3.26 1.46 18.84
C ALA A 159 3.66 0.21 19.66
N ASN A 160 3.90 0.35 20.97
CA ASN A 160 4.21 -0.78 21.84
C ASN A 160 3.05 -1.78 21.92
N LYS A 161 1.80 -1.30 22.00
CA LYS A 161 0.64 -2.20 21.96
C LYS A 161 0.52 -2.92 20.62
N ALA A 162 0.81 -2.22 19.52
CA ALA A 162 0.79 -2.82 18.20
C ALA A 162 1.86 -3.91 18.07
N GLU A 163 3.08 -3.65 18.55
CA GLU A 163 4.16 -4.63 18.54
C GLU A 163 3.78 -5.89 19.32
N ASN A 164 3.22 -5.76 20.52
CA ASN A 164 2.76 -6.91 21.30
C ASN A 164 1.67 -7.73 20.58
N ALA A 165 0.70 -7.05 19.95
CA ALA A 165 -0.35 -7.74 19.20
C ALA A 165 0.24 -8.48 17.98
N LEU A 166 1.18 -7.86 17.26
CA LEU A 166 1.83 -8.47 16.12
C LEU A 166 2.75 -9.62 16.51
N ASP A 167 3.44 -9.52 17.65
CA ASP A 167 4.22 -10.62 18.22
C ASP A 167 3.33 -11.80 18.59
N LYS A 168 2.14 -11.54 19.14
CA LYS A 168 1.18 -12.62 19.40
C LYS A 168 0.69 -13.28 18.11
N ALA A 169 0.44 -12.51 17.06
CA ALA A 169 0.10 -13.06 15.75
C ALA A 169 1.24 -13.90 15.15
N ILE A 170 2.51 -13.49 15.32
CA ILE A 170 3.70 -14.26 14.93
C ILE A 170 3.84 -15.54 15.75
N GLU A 171 3.57 -15.49 17.06
CA GLU A 171 3.63 -16.65 17.94
C GLU A 171 2.60 -17.72 17.53
N ILE A 172 1.37 -17.29 17.21
CA ILE A 172 0.28 -18.17 16.77
C ILE A 172 0.58 -18.79 15.39
N ASP A 173 1.05 -17.99 14.43
CA ASP A 173 1.42 -18.47 13.10
C ASP A 173 2.69 -17.78 12.58
N PRO A 174 3.88 -18.36 12.84
CA PRO A 174 5.14 -17.79 12.38
C PRO A 174 5.33 -17.95 10.86
N THR A 175 4.44 -18.67 10.17
CA THR A 175 4.49 -18.82 8.71
C THR A 175 3.80 -17.68 7.98
N ASP A 176 3.05 -16.85 8.70
CA ASP A 176 2.30 -15.72 8.17
C ASP A 176 3.22 -14.52 7.87
N PRO A 177 3.31 -14.03 6.62
CA PRO A 177 4.17 -12.88 6.30
C PRO A 177 3.65 -11.54 6.86
N LEU A 178 2.35 -11.42 7.11
CA LEU A 178 1.71 -10.10 7.35
C LEU A 178 2.06 -9.47 8.69
N PRO A 179 2.11 -10.23 9.81
CA PRO A 179 2.59 -9.68 11.08
C PRO A 179 4.00 -9.10 10.96
N TYR A 180 4.92 -9.77 10.24
CA TYR A 180 6.28 -9.28 10.02
C TYR A 180 6.30 -7.96 9.22
N ALA A 181 5.56 -7.85 8.12
CA ALA A 181 5.50 -6.62 7.31
C ALA A 181 5.02 -5.41 8.14
N ASN A 182 4.01 -5.64 8.96
CA ASN A 182 3.42 -4.60 9.80
C ASN A 182 4.30 -4.28 11.00
N LYS A 183 5.00 -5.26 11.59
CA LYS A 183 5.96 -5.03 12.67
C LYS A 183 7.16 -4.21 12.17
N ILE A 184 7.71 -4.55 11.00
CA ILE A 184 8.73 -3.72 10.33
C ILE A 184 8.23 -2.30 10.09
N THR A 185 6.95 -2.13 9.77
CA THR A 185 6.32 -0.82 9.52
C THR A 185 6.07 -0.02 10.80
N ALA A 186 5.69 -0.69 11.90
CA ALA A 186 5.50 -0.06 13.20
C ALA A 186 6.84 0.41 13.77
N SER A 187 7.83 -0.48 13.74
CA SER A 187 9.09 -0.32 14.42
C SER A 187 10.15 0.35 13.53
N ARG A 188 9.76 1.18 12.54
CA ARG A 188 10.68 1.70 11.50
C ARG A 188 11.88 2.48 12.02
N GLU A 189 11.84 3.02 13.23
CA GLU A 189 13.00 3.70 13.83
C GLU A 189 13.87 2.76 14.69
N LEU A 190 13.38 1.55 14.98
CA LEU A 190 13.96 0.65 15.97
C LEU A 190 14.94 -0.36 15.38
N GLN A 191 15.85 -0.84 16.22
CA GLN A 191 16.85 -1.84 15.85
C GLN A 191 16.24 -3.24 15.60
N MET A 192 15.06 -3.52 16.15
CA MET A 192 14.39 -4.83 16.11
C MET A 192 13.92 -5.27 14.72
N ILE A 193 13.93 -4.37 13.74
CA ILE A 193 13.55 -4.65 12.36
C ILE A 193 14.45 -5.72 11.72
N LYS A 194 15.76 -5.67 11.98
CA LYS A 194 16.70 -6.65 11.39
C LYS A 194 16.35 -8.06 11.86
N THR A 195 16.11 -8.23 13.16
CA THR A 195 15.67 -9.49 13.76
C THR A 195 14.32 -9.92 13.19
N THR A 196 13.35 -9.00 13.09
CA THR A 196 12.02 -9.27 12.51
C THR A 196 12.13 -9.77 11.06
N PHE A 197 12.96 -9.12 10.25
CA PHE A 197 13.17 -9.52 8.85
C PHE A 197 13.89 -10.88 8.75
N GLN A 198 14.86 -11.16 9.63
CA GLN A 198 15.52 -12.46 9.71
C GLN A 198 14.53 -13.57 10.08
N GLN A 199 13.68 -13.33 11.09
CA GLN A 199 12.63 -14.26 11.49
C GLN A 199 11.67 -14.54 10.32
N PHE A 200 11.25 -13.50 9.59
CA PHE A 200 10.47 -13.67 8.36
C PHE A 200 11.19 -14.59 7.35
N GLN A 201 12.46 -14.34 7.06
CA GLN A 201 13.22 -15.15 6.10
C GLN A 201 13.40 -16.61 6.55
N GLN A 202 13.48 -16.85 7.85
CA GLN A 202 13.66 -18.18 8.43
C GLN A 202 12.34 -18.95 8.48
N ASN A 203 11.29 -18.33 8.99
CA ASN A 203 10.06 -19.01 9.42
C ASN A 203 8.93 -18.94 8.40
N CYS A 204 8.88 -17.88 7.57
CA CYS A 204 7.77 -17.68 6.65
C CYS A 204 7.88 -18.62 5.43
N ARG A 205 6.73 -19.19 5.02
CA ARG A 205 6.64 -20.01 3.79
C ARG A 205 6.72 -19.13 2.54
N ASP A 206 6.07 -17.97 2.55
CA ASP A 206 6.09 -17.00 1.47
C ASP A 206 7.26 -16.01 1.64
N LYS A 207 8.48 -16.52 1.40
CA LYS A 207 9.72 -15.72 1.47
C LYS A 207 9.83 -14.65 0.38
N HIS A 208 8.87 -14.58 -0.55
CA HIS A 208 8.82 -13.58 -1.60
C HIS A 208 7.71 -12.57 -1.40
N ASN A 209 7.06 -12.58 -0.23
CA ASN A 209 5.97 -11.67 0.08
C ASN A 209 6.37 -10.21 -0.17
N GLN A 210 5.66 -9.55 -1.09
CA GLN A 210 5.98 -8.20 -1.54
C GLN A 210 5.87 -7.19 -0.40
N MET A 211 4.85 -7.31 0.46
CA MET A 211 4.58 -6.33 1.53
C MET A 211 5.71 -6.28 2.55
N VAL A 212 6.27 -7.44 2.93
CA VAL A 212 7.42 -7.51 3.85
C VAL A 212 8.66 -6.86 3.24
N HIS A 213 8.93 -7.15 1.97
CA HIS A 213 10.08 -6.58 1.26
C HIS A 213 9.93 -5.07 1.06
N GLU A 214 8.72 -4.59 0.77
CA GLU A 214 8.45 -3.15 0.69
C GLU A 214 8.62 -2.47 2.05
N ALA A 215 8.14 -3.07 3.14
CA ALA A 215 8.33 -2.52 4.48
C ALA A 215 9.82 -2.39 4.81
N MET A 216 10.62 -3.41 4.50
CA MET A 216 12.08 -3.37 4.67
C MET A 216 12.75 -2.37 3.73
N LEU A 217 12.28 -2.24 2.48
CA LEU A 217 12.78 -1.24 1.54
C LEU A 217 12.57 0.18 2.06
N TYR A 218 11.38 0.48 2.57
CA TYR A 218 11.07 1.77 3.20
C TYR A 218 11.94 2.01 4.43
N ARG A 219 12.21 1.01 5.27
CA ARG A 219 13.14 1.19 6.40
C ARG A 219 14.54 1.65 5.97
N LEU A 220 15.01 1.19 4.81
CA LEU A 220 16.36 1.46 4.33
C LEU A 220 16.48 2.83 3.63
N THR A 221 15.41 3.60 3.51
CA THR A 221 15.50 4.95 2.92
C THR A 221 16.24 5.92 3.86
N PRO A 222 16.91 6.96 3.32
CA PRO A 222 17.62 7.98 4.10
C PRO A 222 16.81 8.60 5.25
N HIS A 223 15.53 8.91 5.03
CA HIS A 223 14.69 9.55 6.06
C HIS A 223 14.39 8.68 7.28
N TRP A 224 14.65 7.37 7.23
CA TRP A 224 14.57 6.47 8.39
C TRP A 224 15.97 6.02 8.86
N GLY A 225 17.00 6.83 8.59
CA GLY A 225 18.39 6.56 9.00
C GLY A 225 19.09 5.47 8.18
N GLY A 226 18.56 5.13 7.00
CA GLY A 226 19.23 4.26 6.02
C GLY A 226 20.00 5.06 4.97
N SER A 227 20.16 4.48 3.78
CA SER A 227 20.80 5.15 2.64
C SER A 227 20.27 4.62 1.30
N ASN A 228 20.33 5.46 0.26
CA ASN A 228 19.97 5.05 -1.10
C ASN A 228 20.79 3.83 -1.56
N GLN A 229 22.06 3.74 -1.15
CA GLN A 229 22.94 2.62 -1.48
C GLN A 229 22.47 1.32 -0.84
N GLU A 230 22.15 1.33 0.45
CA GLU A 230 21.65 0.14 1.17
C GLU A 230 20.28 -0.30 0.62
N MET A 231 19.37 0.65 0.41
CA MET A 231 18.05 0.38 -0.16
C MET A 231 18.15 -0.28 -1.55
N LEU A 232 18.95 0.30 -2.47
CA LEU A 232 19.13 -0.26 -3.81
C LEU A 232 19.85 -1.61 -3.77
N LYS A 233 20.84 -1.78 -2.88
CA LYS A 233 21.52 -3.07 -2.68
C LYS A 233 20.54 -4.13 -2.19
N PHE A 234 19.67 -3.79 -1.25
CA PHE A 234 18.62 -4.67 -0.76
C PHE A 234 17.66 -5.07 -1.89
N ALA A 235 17.13 -4.10 -2.65
CA ALA A 235 16.21 -4.39 -3.76
C ALA A 235 16.84 -5.30 -4.82
N ARG A 236 18.12 -5.08 -5.17
CA ARG A 236 18.88 -5.96 -6.07
C ARG A 236 19.07 -7.35 -5.49
N ASN A 237 19.36 -7.46 -4.20
CA ASN A 237 19.51 -8.74 -3.51
C ASN A 237 18.21 -9.52 -3.37
N ALA A 238 17.07 -8.84 -3.21
CA ALA A 238 15.76 -9.48 -3.13
C ALA A 238 15.22 -9.95 -4.49
N THR A 239 15.79 -9.45 -5.60
CA THR A 239 15.30 -9.73 -6.96
C THR A 239 16.36 -10.36 -7.85
N ILE A 240 17.36 -9.59 -8.30
CA ILE A 240 18.35 -9.98 -9.30
C ILE A 240 19.42 -10.92 -8.74
N LYS A 241 19.87 -10.68 -7.51
CA LYS A 241 21.00 -11.39 -6.87
C LYS A 241 20.53 -12.35 -5.77
N ALA A 242 19.24 -12.58 -5.66
CA ALA A 242 18.68 -13.47 -4.65
C ALA A 242 19.18 -14.90 -4.87
N GLN A 243 19.54 -15.58 -3.78
CA GLN A 243 19.88 -17.01 -3.82
C GLN A 243 18.71 -17.86 -4.31
N SER A 244 17.48 -17.46 -3.93
CA SER A 244 16.23 -17.93 -4.50
C SER A 244 15.51 -16.72 -5.10
N PRO A 245 15.66 -16.43 -6.40
CA PRO A 245 15.01 -15.27 -7.01
C PRO A 245 13.50 -15.48 -7.17
N PRO A 246 12.71 -14.38 -7.18
CA PRO A 246 11.27 -14.48 -7.38
C PRO A 246 10.97 -15.14 -8.74
N PRO A 247 9.94 -15.99 -8.83
CA PRO A 247 9.51 -16.55 -10.11
C PRO A 247 9.26 -15.45 -11.15
N ALA A 248 9.47 -15.77 -12.42
CA ALA A 248 9.07 -14.87 -13.49
C ALA A 248 7.54 -14.68 -13.46
N GLY A 249 7.08 -13.43 -13.60
CA GLY A 249 5.68 -13.05 -13.36
C GLY A 249 5.37 -12.54 -11.95
N HIS A 250 6.28 -12.72 -10.98
CA HIS A 250 6.01 -12.37 -9.57
C HIS A 250 6.06 -10.85 -9.32
N PRO A 251 5.16 -10.27 -8.50
CA PRO A 251 5.10 -8.81 -8.31
C PRO A 251 6.29 -8.24 -7.55
N LEU A 252 7.00 -9.06 -6.74
CA LEU A 252 8.26 -8.66 -6.09
C LEU A 252 9.33 -8.10 -7.06
N TRP A 253 9.26 -8.39 -8.37
CA TRP A 253 10.12 -7.73 -9.37
C TRP A 253 9.91 -6.21 -9.42
N SER A 254 8.76 -5.69 -9.01
CA SER A 254 8.44 -4.26 -8.92
C SER A 254 9.27 -3.53 -7.84
N LEU A 255 9.81 -4.26 -6.86
CA LEU A 255 10.60 -3.71 -5.75
C LEU A 255 11.80 -2.91 -6.24
N LEU A 256 12.44 -3.33 -7.34
CA LEU A 256 13.57 -2.60 -7.91
C LEU A 256 13.14 -1.26 -8.53
N ALA A 257 12.01 -1.23 -9.24
CA ALA A 257 11.45 0.02 -9.75
C ALA A 257 11.05 0.95 -8.59
N LYS A 258 10.47 0.38 -7.51
CA LYS A 258 10.13 1.11 -6.28
C LYS A 258 11.37 1.74 -5.64
N ALA A 259 12.46 0.99 -5.53
CA ALA A 259 13.71 1.48 -4.96
C ALA A 259 14.29 2.65 -5.75
N HIS A 260 14.28 2.58 -7.08
CA HIS A 260 14.71 3.70 -7.92
C HIS A 260 13.81 4.93 -7.80
N MET A 261 12.49 4.72 -7.74
CA MET A 261 11.53 5.80 -7.51
C MET A 261 11.78 6.48 -6.17
N LEU A 262 11.99 5.73 -5.09
CA LEU A 262 12.29 6.27 -3.77
C LEU A 262 13.63 7.01 -3.76
N ALA A 263 14.69 6.44 -4.35
CA ALA A 263 16.00 7.10 -4.42
C ALA A 263 15.93 8.43 -5.18
N TRP A 264 15.19 8.47 -6.28
CA TRP A 264 14.91 9.71 -7.00
C TRP A 264 14.12 10.71 -6.12
N GLN A 265 13.13 10.24 -5.36
CA GLN A 265 12.34 11.09 -4.48
C GLN A 265 13.22 11.75 -3.40
N GLU A 266 14.19 11.03 -2.84
CA GLU A 266 15.15 11.56 -1.86
C GLU A 266 16.03 12.66 -2.45
N HIS A 267 16.49 12.51 -3.70
CA HIS A 267 17.21 13.58 -4.39
C HIS A 267 16.32 14.82 -4.58
N LYS A 268 15.04 14.62 -4.87
CA LYS A 268 14.07 15.71 -5.04
C LYS A 268 13.77 16.43 -3.72
N THR A 269 13.59 15.70 -2.61
CA THR A 269 13.36 16.32 -1.29
C THR A 269 14.61 17.08 -0.82
N ALA A 270 15.80 16.51 -1.00
CA ALA A 270 17.06 17.20 -0.72
C ALA A 270 17.23 18.48 -1.57
N THR A 271 16.69 18.51 -2.80
CA THR A 271 16.68 19.73 -3.64
C THR A 271 15.82 20.82 -3.06
N MET A 272 14.69 20.48 -2.46
CA MET A 272 13.77 21.48 -1.92
C MET A 272 14.24 22.03 -0.57
N ALA A 273 15.11 21.29 0.13
CA ALA A 273 15.69 21.70 1.41
C ALA A 273 17.01 22.49 1.26
N ASP A 274 17.70 22.33 0.13
CA ASP A 274 18.98 23.00 -0.17
C ASP A 274 18.80 23.88 -1.42
N ASP A 275 18.85 25.21 -1.25
CA ASP A 275 18.71 26.21 -2.32
C ASP A 275 19.90 26.22 -3.33
N SER A 276 20.75 25.19 -3.26
CA SER A 276 21.87 25.00 -4.18
C SER A 276 21.42 24.40 -5.51
N SER A 277 21.92 24.98 -6.61
CA SER A 277 21.72 24.48 -7.98
C SER A 277 22.19 23.04 -8.20
N ARG A 278 23.05 22.52 -7.31
CA ARG A 278 23.66 21.19 -7.38
C ARG A 278 22.67 20.08 -7.02
N SER A 279 21.79 20.34 -6.05
CA SER A 279 20.78 19.36 -5.59
C SER A 279 19.68 19.17 -6.65
N SER A 280 19.19 20.25 -7.26
CA SER A 280 18.17 20.23 -8.34
C SER A 280 18.59 19.45 -9.59
N ASN A 281 19.88 19.48 -9.90
CA ASN A 281 20.46 18.72 -10.99
C ASN A 281 20.54 17.20 -10.70
N ALA A 282 20.58 16.78 -9.43
CA ALA A 282 20.67 15.37 -9.06
C ALA A 282 19.36 14.60 -9.34
N ALA A 283 18.21 15.14 -8.95
CA ALA A 283 16.91 14.52 -9.23
C ALA A 283 16.63 14.43 -10.75
N THR A 284 17.04 15.46 -11.50
CA THR A 284 16.88 15.51 -12.96
C THR A 284 17.85 14.59 -13.70
N SER A 285 19.07 14.41 -13.18
CA SER A 285 20.08 13.53 -13.78
C SER A 285 19.89 12.06 -13.42
N TYR A 286 19.22 11.73 -12.31
CA TYR A 286 18.99 10.34 -11.87
C TYR A 286 18.44 9.44 -12.97
N TRP A 287 17.36 9.87 -13.65
CA TRP A 287 16.74 9.08 -14.73
C TRP A 287 17.53 9.09 -16.05
N LYS A 288 18.53 9.97 -16.19
CA LYS A 288 19.43 10.01 -17.36
C LYS A 288 20.51 8.94 -17.27
N ASP A 289 20.78 8.40 -16.08
CA ASP A 289 21.69 7.28 -15.91
C ASP A 289 21.14 6.04 -16.65
N ARG A 290 21.90 5.58 -17.64
CA ARG A 290 21.54 4.41 -18.45
C ARG A 290 21.49 3.12 -17.62
N THR A 291 22.22 3.04 -16.51
CA THR A 291 22.22 1.87 -15.64
C THR A 291 20.86 1.70 -14.96
N VAL A 292 20.27 2.79 -14.46
CA VAL A 292 18.92 2.84 -13.88
C VAL A 292 17.88 2.32 -14.88
N GLY A 293 17.90 2.85 -16.10
CA GLY A 293 16.98 2.40 -17.16
C GLY A 293 17.13 0.91 -17.51
N LYS A 294 18.37 0.40 -17.57
CA LYS A 294 18.64 -1.03 -17.83
C LYS A 294 18.11 -1.92 -16.70
N GLU A 295 18.30 -1.53 -15.45
CA GLU A 295 17.80 -2.27 -14.28
C GLU A 295 16.28 -2.34 -14.27
N ILE A 296 15.61 -1.21 -14.49
CA ILE A 296 14.14 -1.13 -14.52
C ILE A 296 13.56 -1.96 -15.68
N VAL A 297 14.11 -1.85 -16.89
CA VAL A 297 13.65 -2.64 -18.04
C VAL A 297 13.85 -4.14 -17.80
N LYS A 298 14.96 -4.55 -17.17
CA LYS A 298 15.21 -5.95 -16.82
C LYS A 298 14.18 -6.46 -15.82
N ALA A 299 13.93 -5.71 -14.74
CA ALA A 299 12.92 -6.06 -13.75
C ALA A 299 11.51 -6.12 -14.36
N TYR A 300 11.16 -5.14 -15.19
CA TYR A 300 9.88 -5.08 -15.92
C TYR A 300 9.65 -6.33 -16.78
N ARG A 301 10.65 -6.73 -17.57
CA ARG A 301 10.52 -7.92 -18.43
C ARG A 301 10.37 -9.21 -17.64
N LYS A 302 10.99 -9.30 -16.45
CA LYS A 302 10.79 -10.43 -15.53
C LYS A 302 9.41 -10.41 -14.89
N PHE A 303 8.91 -9.23 -14.51
CA PHE A 303 7.53 -9.05 -14.03
C PHE A 303 6.49 -9.42 -15.11
N ARG A 304 6.72 -9.09 -16.37
CA ARG A 304 5.80 -9.41 -17.48
C ARG A 304 6.02 -10.77 -18.15
N ALA A 305 6.96 -11.58 -17.66
CA ALA A 305 7.21 -12.90 -18.22
C ALA A 305 6.03 -13.85 -17.93
N LYS A 306 5.56 -14.55 -18.97
CA LYS A 306 4.29 -15.32 -19.03
C LYS A 306 4.24 -16.61 -18.21
N THR A 307 5.12 -16.83 -17.24
CA THR A 307 5.26 -18.13 -16.57
C THR A 307 4.18 -18.45 -15.52
N LEU A 308 3.45 -17.46 -15.01
CA LEU A 308 2.34 -17.69 -14.07
C LEU A 308 0.99 -17.48 -14.77
N ARG A 309 0.54 -18.48 -15.55
CA ARG A 309 -0.84 -18.50 -16.11
C ARG A 309 -1.93 -18.69 -15.04
N ASN A 310 -1.55 -19.13 -13.85
CA ASN A 310 -2.47 -19.51 -12.77
C ASN A 310 -2.23 -18.74 -11.47
N ALA A 311 -1.37 -17.72 -11.45
CA ALA A 311 -1.38 -16.81 -10.32
C ALA A 311 -2.73 -16.07 -10.38
N PRO A 312 -3.59 -16.18 -9.34
CA PRO A 312 -4.83 -15.40 -9.29
C PRO A 312 -4.46 -13.96 -9.64
N ALA A 313 -5.18 -13.33 -10.58
CA ALA A 313 -4.83 -12.02 -11.12
C ALA A 313 -4.35 -11.10 -9.99
N MET A 314 -3.03 -10.94 -9.87
CA MET A 314 -2.50 -10.49 -8.59
C MET A 314 -3.00 -9.08 -8.38
N MET A 315 -3.64 -8.86 -7.23
CA MET A 315 -4.48 -7.70 -6.98
C MET A 315 -3.69 -6.37 -7.04
N ASP A 316 -2.36 -6.45 -6.84
CA ASP A 316 -1.43 -5.32 -6.95
C ASP A 316 -0.85 -5.10 -8.37
N ASP A 317 -1.28 -5.87 -9.36
CA ASP A 317 -0.89 -5.67 -10.75
C ASP A 317 -1.22 -4.26 -11.23
N THR A 318 -2.26 -3.61 -10.71
CA THR A 318 -2.56 -2.21 -11.02
C THR A 318 -1.50 -1.25 -10.45
N ALA A 319 -1.09 -1.39 -9.18
CA ALA A 319 -0.09 -0.50 -8.60
C ALA A 319 1.31 -0.77 -9.18
N CYS A 320 1.66 -2.05 -9.37
CA CYS A 320 2.87 -2.45 -10.10
C CYS A 320 2.88 -1.90 -11.52
N SER A 321 1.76 -1.95 -12.25
CA SER A 321 1.66 -1.38 -13.60
C SER A 321 1.87 0.14 -13.59
N ASN A 322 1.26 0.86 -12.63
CA ASN A 322 1.46 2.31 -12.47
C ASN A 322 2.92 2.64 -12.13
N LEU A 323 3.54 1.86 -11.26
CA LEU A 323 4.95 2.00 -10.89
C LEU A 323 5.88 1.80 -12.09
N PHE A 324 5.70 0.71 -12.85
CA PHE A 324 6.50 0.46 -14.05
C PHE A 324 6.23 1.48 -15.14
N ALA A 325 4.97 1.88 -15.39
CA ALA A 325 4.64 2.92 -16.36
C ALA A 325 5.39 4.23 -16.05
N PHE A 326 5.39 4.65 -14.78
CA PHE A 326 6.11 5.83 -14.33
C PHE A 326 7.62 5.70 -14.53
N CYS A 327 8.25 4.64 -14.01
CA CYS A 327 9.68 4.45 -14.08
C CYS A 327 10.19 4.31 -15.53
N LEU A 328 9.50 3.53 -16.37
CA LEU A 328 9.86 3.34 -17.77
C LEU A 328 9.69 4.64 -18.57
N TYR A 329 8.63 5.41 -18.29
CA TYR A 329 8.45 6.76 -18.87
C TYR A 329 9.61 7.69 -18.48
N LYS A 330 9.97 7.74 -17.20
CA LYS A 330 11.07 8.57 -16.69
C LYS A 330 12.41 8.21 -17.33
N CYS A 331 12.66 6.92 -17.55
CA CYS A 331 13.86 6.42 -18.26
C CYS A 331 13.77 6.53 -19.79
N LYS A 332 12.69 7.11 -20.35
CA LYS A 332 12.43 7.18 -21.81
C LYS A 332 12.37 5.82 -22.50
N ALA A 333 12.10 4.74 -21.78
CA ALA A 333 11.91 3.39 -22.29
C ALA A 333 10.47 3.23 -22.84
N TYR A 334 10.06 4.10 -23.77
CA TYR A 334 8.66 4.23 -24.20
C TYR A 334 8.08 2.96 -24.83
N LYS A 335 8.92 2.15 -25.51
CA LYS A 335 8.50 0.86 -26.07
C LYS A 335 8.03 -0.10 -24.97
N ASP A 336 8.79 -0.20 -23.89
CA ASP A 336 8.46 -1.07 -22.76
C ASP A 336 7.34 -0.43 -21.88
N ALA A 337 7.20 0.92 -21.86
CA ALA A 337 6.15 1.61 -21.11
C ALA A 337 4.75 1.49 -21.75
N LEU A 338 4.68 1.39 -23.08
CA LEU A 338 3.42 1.43 -23.85
C LEU A 338 2.37 0.40 -23.38
N PRO A 339 2.70 -0.90 -23.17
CA PRO A 339 1.71 -1.89 -22.72
C PRO A 339 1.11 -1.53 -21.35
N GLU A 340 1.88 -0.90 -20.46
CA GLU A 340 1.40 -0.48 -19.16
C GLU A 340 0.38 0.66 -19.27
N PHE A 341 0.66 1.67 -20.08
CA PHE A 341 -0.29 2.76 -20.31
C PHE A 341 -1.56 2.31 -21.06
N GLN A 342 -1.47 1.32 -21.94
CA GLN A 342 -2.65 0.71 -22.58
C GLN A 342 -3.50 -0.03 -21.55
N LYS A 343 -2.85 -0.75 -20.62
CA LYS A 343 -3.51 -1.51 -19.57
C LYS A 343 -4.18 -0.64 -18.51
N ILE A 344 -3.48 0.40 -18.04
CA ILE A 344 -4.03 1.35 -17.05
C ILE A 344 -5.17 2.16 -17.68
N GLY A 345 -5.08 2.46 -18.97
CA GLY A 345 -6.12 3.17 -19.70
C GLY A 345 -6.03 4.70 -19.52
N PRO A 346 -7.13 5.43 -19.76
CA PRO A 346 -7.11 6.89 -19.80
C PRO A 346 -6.97 7.54 -18.41
N MET A 347 -7.35 6.85 -17.34
CA MET A 347 -7.33 7.39 -15.98
C MET A 347 -6.52 6.49 -15.06
N ALA A 348 -5.46 7.03 -14.45
CA ALA A 348 -4.78 6.35 -13.36
C ALA A 348 -5.72 6.28 -12.13
N THR A 349 -5.95 5.07 -11.65
CA THR A 349 -6.80 4.79 -10.47
C THR A 349 -6.01 4.77 -9.16
N VAL A 350 -4.68 4.88 -9.23
CA VAL A 350 -3.76 4.86 -8.08
C VAL A 350 -2.97 6.17 -8.06
N GLU A 351 -2.97 6.85 -6.91
CA GLU A 351 -2.28 8.14 -6.71
C GLU A 351 -0.75 7.99 -6.84
N GLU A 352 -0.21 6.93 -6.26
CA GLU A 352 1.22 6.59 -6.30
C GLU A 352 1.52 5.76 -7.56
N PRO A 353 2.61 6.03 -8.30
CA PRO A 353 3.73 6.94 -7.97
C PRO A 353 3.55 8.39 -8.45
N TRP A 354 2.48 8.69 -9.19
CA TRP A 354 2.29 9.98 -9.86
C TRP A 354 2.27 11.17 -8.90
N ARG A 355 1.75 10.96 -7.68
CA ARG A 355 1.73 11.94 -6.59
C ARG A 355 3.13 12.32 -6.10
N LYS A 356 4.14 11.46 -6.26
CA LYS A 356 5.54 11.81 -5.96
C LYS A 356 6.08 12.88 -6.90
N GLU A 357 5.59 12.93 -8.13
CA GLU A 357 5.92 14.00 -9.07
C GLU A 357 5.22 15.30 -8.69
N SER A 358 3.91 15.24 -8.48
CA SER A 358 3.13 16.41 -8.09
C SER A 358 1.98 15.99 -7.19
N HIS A 359 1.97 16.51 -5.97
CA HIS A 359 0.97 16.16 -4.97
C HIS A 359 -0.44 16.53 -5.42
N SER A 360 -0.64 17.77 -5.88
CA SER A 360 -1.95 18.33 -6.22
C SER A 360 -2.40 18.06 -7.66
N HIS A 361 -1.48 17.68 -8.55
CA HIS A 361 -1.75 17.56 -10.00
C HIS A 361 -1.36 16.19 -10.58
N TRP A 362 -1.28 15.15 -9.75
CA TRP A 362 -0.80 13.82 -10.17
C TRP A 362 -1.56 13.22 -11.36
N LYS A 363 -2.87 13.47 -11.49
CA LYS A 363 -3.67 13.01 -12.65
C LYS A 363 -3.16 13.63 -13.96
N LYS A 364 -2.89 14.93 -13.96
CA LYS A 364 -2.32 15.65 -15.12
C LYS A 364 -0.91 15.14 -15.47
N VAL A 365 -0.12 14.77 -14.45
CA VAL A 365 1.20 14.14 -14.67
C VAL A 365 1.05 12.82 -15.43
N TYR A 366 0.12 11.97 -14.99
CA TYR A 366 -0.19 10.71 -15.67
C TYR A 366 -0.64 10.93 -17.12
N GLU A 367 -1.62 11.81 -17.32
CA GLU A 367 -2.20 12.12 -18.64
C GLU A 367 -1.11 12.59 -19.62
N ARG A 368 -0.23 13.50 -19.17
CA ARG A 368 0.90 13.99 -19.98
C ARG A 368 1.87 12.86 -20.34
N ALA A 369 2.24 12.02 -19.37
CA ALA A 369 3.13 10.89 -19.59
C ALA A 369 2.54 9.90 -20.60
N ARG A 370 1.26 9.55 -20.43
CA ARG A 370 0.50 8.70 -21.34
C ARG A 370 0.47 9.29 -22.75
N GLY A 371 0.05 10.55 -22.89
CA GLY A 371 -0.04 11.24 -24.18
C GLY A 371 1.29 11.22 -24.94
N LYS A 372 2.40 11.46 -24.25
CA LYS A 372 3.75 11.41 -24.83
C LYS A 372 4.13 10.00 -25.30
N VAL A 373 3.85 8.96 -24.51
CA VAL A 373 4.13 7.56 -24.90
C VAL A 373 3.26 7.15 -26.08
N MET A 374 1.97 7.48 -26.07
CA MET A 374 1.02 7.16 -27.13
C MET A 374 1.40 7.86 -28.45
N ALA A 375 1.66 9.17 -28.42
CA ALA A 375 2.09 9.92 -29.59
C ALA A 375 3.39 9.38 -30.19
N ARG A 376 4.35 8.99 -29.34
CA ARG A 376 5.59 8.35 -29.81
C ARG A 376 5.34 6.99 -30.43
N ALA A 377 4.43 6.20 -29.86
CA ALA A 377 4.05 4.90 -30.40
C ALA A 377 3.37 5.01 -31.77
N VAL A 378 2.52 6.02 -31.98
CA VAL A 378 1.94 6.34 -33.30
C VAL A 378 3.03 6.72 -34.29
N LYS A 379 3.90 7.66 -33.92
CA LYS A 379 5.03 8.11 -34.77
C LYS A 379 5.96 6.97 -35.17
N ASP A 380 6.20 6.03 -34.27
CA ASP A 380 7.04 4.85 -34.51
C ASP A 380 6.26 3.68 -35.16
N GLY A 381 5.01 3.87 -35.57
CA GLY A 381 4.18 2.87 -36.28
C GLY A 381 3.73 1.68 -35.43
N ARG A 382 3.77 1.78 -34.09
CA ARG A 382 3.45 0.66 -33.18
C ARG A 382 1.96 0.52 -32.88
N ILE A 383 1.22 1.62 -32.98
CA ILE A 383 -0.23 1.67 -32.80
C ILE A 383 -0.84 2.62 -33.83
N LYS A 384 -2.11 2.43 -34.17
CA LYS A 384 -2.86 3.37 -35.00
C LYS A 384 -3.25 4.62 -34.21
N ALA A 385 -3.45 5.75 -34.89
CA ALA A 385 -3.78 7.03 -34.26
C ALA A 385 -5.10 6.97 -33.48
N GLU A 386 -6.09 6.24 -34.00
CA GLU A 386 -7.41 6.07 -33.38
C GLU A 386 -7.30 5.30 -32.05
N ALA A 387 -6.40 4.31 -31.98
CA ALA A 387 -6.14 3.53 -30.76
C ALA A 387 -5.41 4.33 -29.67
N ALA A 388 -4.80 5.46 -30.01
CA ALA A 388 -4.08 6.32 -29.08
C ALA A 388 -5.02 7.25 -28.29
N GLY A 389 -6.25 7.48 -28.77
CA GLY A 389 -7.15 8.52 -28.26
C GLY A 389 -6.54 9.92 -28.40
N VAL A 390 -5.62 10.09 -29.36
CA VAL A 390 -4.95 11.36 -29.65
C VAL A 390 -5.81 12.08 -30.70
N PRO A 391 -6.27 13.32 -30.46
CA PRO A 391 -6.94 14.10 -31.47
C PRO A 391 -6.06 14.20 -32.72
N VAL A 392 -6.65 14.00 -33.90
CA VAL A 392 -5.96 13.91 -35.21
C VAL A 392 -5.22 15.21 -35.61
N GLU A 393 -5.34 16.28 -34.82
CA GLU A 393 -4.78 17.61 -35.12
C GLU A 393 -3.36 17.88 -34.59
N ALA A 394 -2.65 16.88 -34.07
CA ALA A 394 -1.27 17.05 -33.59
C ALA A 394 -0.18 16.78 -34.65
N ASN A 395 -0.51 16.76 -35.94
CA ASN A 395 0.46 16.51 -37.02
C ASN A 395 1.21 17.77 -37.52
N ASN A 396 0.90 18.97 -37.03
CA ASN A 396 1.51 20.23 -37.50
C ASN A 396 2.01 21.15 -36.37
N MET A 397 2.79 20.65 -35.41
CA MET A 397 3.58 21.53 -34.54
C MET A 397 5.08 21.27 -34.64
N ASN A 398 5.77 22.32 -35.11
CA ASN A 398 7.21 22.45 -35.31
C ASN A 398 7.97 22.32 -33.97
N PRO A 399 9.16 21.68 -33.87
CA PRO A 399 9.85 21.45 -32.60
C PRO A 399 10.48 22.70 -31.93
N SER A 400 10.16 23.91 -32.37
CA SER A 400 10.88 25.14 -31.99
C SER A 400 10.07 26.12 -31.14
N SER A 401 8.91 25.75 -30.60
CA SER A 401 8.11 26.61 -29.70
C SER A 401 8.04 26.06 -28.28
N GLU A 402 9.17 25.62 -27.72
CA GLU A 402 9.35 25.53 -26.26
C GLU A 402 9.79 26.92 -25.76
N LEU A 403 8.85 27.86 -25.66
CA LEU A 403 8.87 29.10 -24.87
C LEU A 403 7.64 29.92 -25.29
N PHE A 404 6.96 30.50 -24.31
CA PHE A 404 5.66 31.19 -24.42
C PHE A 404 4.44 30.28 -24.52
N LEU A 405 3.90 29.92 -23.36
CA LEU A 405 2.54 30.30 -22.98
C LEU A 405 2.49 30.26 -21.45
N TYR A 406 2.39 31.44 -20.85
CA TYR A 406 1.74 31.81 -19.58
C TYR A 406 2.51 32.97 -18.92
N ASP A 407 2.14 34.19 -19.29
CA ASP A 407 2.07 35.30 -18.35
C ASP A 407 0.73 36.01 -18.54
N LEU A 408 0.23 36.61 -17.46
CA LEU A 408 -0.95 37.46 -17.30
C LEU A 408 -2.31 36.73 -17.14
N SER A 409 -2.70 36.49 -15.89
CA SER A 409 -3.42 37.53 -15.13
C SER A 409 -3.78 37.02 -13.72
N SER A 410 -2.92 37.36 -12.77
CA SER A 410 -3.32 37.66 -11.39
C SER A 410 -4.10 38.97 -11.39
N SER A 411 -5.36 38.94 -10.96
CA SER A 411 -6.06 40.14 -10.48
C SER A 411 -6.41 39.93 -9.02
N SER A 412 -5.69 40.69 -8.21
CA SER A 412 -5.90 40.98 -6.80
C SER A 412 -7.34 41.33 -6.46
N HIS A 413 -7.85 40.82 -5.34
CA HIS A 413 -8.67 41.62 -4.41
C HIS A 413 -8.15 41.42 -2.99
N HIS A 414 -7.46 42.46 -2.52
CA HIS A 414 -7.28 42.77 -1.10
C HIS A 414 -8.65 42.96 -0.45
N GLN A 415 -8.86 42.36 0.72
CA GLN A 415 -9.59 43.04 1.79
C GLN A 415 -8.92 42.68 3.11
N GLN A 416 -8.18 43.66 3.63
CA GLN A 416 -7.76 43.77 5.01
C GLN A 416 -9.01 43.94 5.89
N HIS A 417 -9.07 43.25 7.02
CA HIS A 417 -9.70 43.81 8.21
C HIS A 417 -8.79 43.52 9.41
N HIS A 418 -8.23 44.61 9.92
CA HIS A 418 -7.72 44.72 11.28
C HIS A 418 -8.89 44.73 12.25
N CYS A 419 -8.89 43.80 13.21
CA CYS A 419 -8.91 44.06 14.66
C CYS A 419 -8.78 42.72 15.40
#